data_AF-A0A7S3YCN8-F1
#
_entry.id   AF-A0A7S3YCN8-F1
#
_cell.length_a   1.000
_cell.length_b   1.000
_cell.length_c   1.000
_cell.angle_alpha   90.00
_cell.angle_beta   90.00
_cell.angle_gamma   90.00
#
_symmetry.space_group_name_H-M   'P 1'
#
loop_
_entity.id
_entity.type
_entity.pdbx_description
1 polymer ?
#
loop_
_entity_poly.entity_id
_entity_poly.type
_entity_poly.pdbx_seq_one_letter_code
_entity_poly.pdbx_strand_id
1 'polypeptide(L)'
;MGEEEGEAALRWIGAGFLLAPYAFFVLPYAGYYFEEFYHGEDFLELTKFRRQWVPILASLIILAPCIILLVSEDLHSTAVVWKTFAVYAWILLPMLVTMWRPLAKFPLDSIDVLTVALIIVPIIVNFYTFVLPDVQVKIKDGWPRISMLQITAINVGLVVFVGVRPLHDLGYNLDFGVRDIPRVTFGFILAAGMTLAIGYGTGNIDGWSYVPVAEGVGKYFVYLALVSLPQELLFRGVIQNLLHARFDSSVEVAKYTKFWADHLPGQPQAVGLSELDPMIPGMKPKAARDTEKKGLDSDRKLPEVKEETDPENPPEDEHDDKHEHDHENHKKIAEAFNVPAKYQTYDQAHAAWFDRNPLCWLWIPTLRDWVAVALGAAIYAVALTDHTKWGEGNAETFGYIICLGFACGYTWRLTSKVTASAIVNSLILFIGLNVLNVDISLSLRWNKSCSSCVP
;
A
#
# COMPACT_ATOMS: atom_id res chain seq x y z
N MET A 1 12.28 41.88 8.94
CA MET A 1 11.29 40.81 9.18
C MET A 1 11.33 40.49 10.65
N GLY A 2 10.18 40.40 11.31
CA GLY A 2 10.10 39.99 12.71
C GLY A 2 10.51 38.52 12.86
N GLU A 3 10.92 38.12 14.07
CA GLU A 3 11.24 36.74 14.42
C GLU A 3 10.12 35.76 14.03
N GLU A 4 8.86 36.16 14.26
CA GLU A 4 7.66 35.40 13.87
C GLU A 4 7.53 35.17 12.34
N GLU A 5 7.90 36.16 11.52
CA GLU A 5 7.84 36.02 10.05
C GLU A 5 8.90 35.04 9.56
N GLY A 6 10.07 35.03 10.22
CA GLY A 6 11.15 34.07 9.94
C GLY A 6 10.76 32.64 10.27
N GLU A 7 10.15 32.41 11.44
CA GLU A 7 9.64 31.09 11.84
C GLU A 7 8.55 30.60 10.89
N ALA A 8 7.59 31.47 10.53
CA ALA A 8 6.54 31.12 9.60
C ALA A 8 7.10 30.71 8.23
N ALA A 9 8.08 31.46 7.71
CA ALA A 9 8.75 31.13 6.46
C ALA A 9 9.47 29.77 6.52
N LEU A 10 10.19 29.48 7.59
CA LEU A 10 10.86 28.17 7.78
C LEU A 10 9.87 27.01 7.83
N ARG A 11 8.73 27.18 8.51
CA ARG A 11 7.66 26.16 8.55
C ARG A 11 7.11 25.86 7.15
N TRP A 12 6.89 26.89 6.34
CA TRP A 12 6.43 26.72 4.97
C TRP A 12 7.47 26.07 4.06
N ILE A 13 8.75 26.43 4.21
CA ILE A 13 9.86 25.79 3.49
C ILE A 13 9.90 24.30 3.83
N GLY A 14 9.88 23.97 5.13
CA GLY A 14 9.87 22.58 5.59
C GLY A 14 8.67 21.79 5.08
N ALA A 15 7.46 22.37 5.15
CA ALA A 15 6.25 21.76 4.60
C ALA A 15 6.34 21.54 3.08
N GLY A 16 6.86 22.53 2.33
CA GLY A 16 7.06 22.42 0.89
C GLY A 16 8.02 21.28 0.51
N PHE A 17 9.15 21.16 1.22
CA PHE A 17 10.08 20.05 1.01
C PHE A 17 9.48 18.70 1.40
N LEU A 18 8.69 18.64 2.47
CA LEU A 18 8.02 17.41 2.89
C LEU A 18 6.94 16.97 1.89
N LEU A 19 6.29 17.92 1.22
CA LEU A 19 5.31 17.63 0.17
C LEU A 19 5.95 17.22 -1.16
N ALA A 20 7.24 17.49 -1.39
CA ALA A 20 7.90 17.18 -2.66
C ALA A 20 7.96 15.67 -2.97
N PRO A 21 8.38 14.77 -2.05
CA PRO A 21 8.31 13.32 -2.28
C PRO A 21 6.88 12.86 -2.56
N TYR A 22 5.91 13.35 -1.77
CA TYR A 22 4.50 13.04 -1.97
C TYR A 22 4.01 13.45 -3.37
N ALA A 23 4.29 14.69 -3.78
CA ALA A 23 3.92 15.21 -5.10
C ALA A 23 4.57 14.38 -6.21
N PHE A 24 5.84 13.97 -6.05
CA PHE A 24 6.53 13.10 -6.99
C PHE A 24 5.83 11.75 -7.16
N PHE A 25 5.45 11.08 -6.07
CA PHE A 25 4.73 9.80 -6.13
C PHE A 25 3.32 9.90 -6.73
N VAL A 26 2.68 11.07 -6.60
CA VAL A 26 1.35 11.33 -7.16
C VAL A 26 1.42 11.64 -8.66
N LEU A 27 2.60 11.93 -9.23
CA LEU A 27 2.71 12.14 -10.68
C LEU A 27 2.33 10.85 -11.44
N PRO A 28 1.51 10.95 -12.50
CA PRO A 28 0.95 9.80 -13.20
C PRO A 28 2.01 8.86 -13.79
N TYR A 29 3.22 9.36 -14.05
CA TYR A 29 4.32 8.58 -14.60
C TYR A 29 5.24 7.97 -13.54
N ALA A 30 5.15 8.38 -12.28
CA ALA A 30 6.05 7.87 -11.25
C ALA A 30 5.89 6.37 -11.07
N GLY A 31 4.65 5.87 -11.06
CA GLY A 31 4.37 4.43 -11.00
C GLY A 31 5.03 3.64 -12.14
N TYR A 32 4.94 4.13 -13.37
CA TYR A 32 5.59 3.51 -14.53
C TYR A 32 7.11 3.44 -14.37
N TYR A 33 7.75 4.54 -13.98
CA TYR A 33 9.20 4.55 -13.75
C TYR A 33 9.61 3.62 -12.63
N PHE A 34 8.81 3.50 -11.56
CA PHE A 34 9.09 2.54 -10.50
C PHE A 34 8.92 1.11 -10.99
N GLU A 35 7.85 0.81 -11.71
CA GLU A 35 7.60 -0.53 -12.26
C GLU A 35 8.72 -0.95 -13.23
N GLU A 36 9.09 -0.08 -14.17
CA GLU A 36 10.23 -0.31 -15.07
C GLU A 36 11.55 -0.45 -14.28
N PHE A 37 11.76 0.39 -13.28
CA PHE A 37 12.90 0.29 -12.38
C PHE A 37 12.89 -1.00 -11.54
N TYR A 38 11.73 -1.64 -11.33
CA TYR A 38 11.57 -2.88 -10.57
C TYR A 38 11.47 -4.16 -11.42
N HIS A 39 11.29 -4.06 -12.74
CA HIS A 39 11.05 -5.22 -13.59
C HIS A 39 12.05 -5.39 -14.77
N GLY A 40 13.04 -4.50 -14.92
CA GLY A 40 14.07 -4.64 -15.97
C GLY A 40 14.92 -5.91 -15.85
N GLU A 41 15.34 -6.52 -16.97
CA GLU A 41 15.86 -7.90 -17.06
C GLU A 41 17.24 -8.16 -16.37
N ASP A 42 18.07 -7.14 -16.14
CA ASP A 42 19.39 -7.26 -15.47
C ASP A 42 19.30 -7.38 -13.92
N PHE A 43 18.22 -7.96 -13.42
CA PHE A 43 17.64 -7.56 -12.13
C PHE A 43 18.28 -8.16 -10.87
N LEU A 44 18.85 -9.37 -10.94
CA LEU A 44 19.18 -10.15 -9.74
C LEU A 44 20.34 -9.60 -8.90
N GLU A 45 21.32 -8.93 -9.52
CA GLU A 45 22.45 -8.33 -8.77
C GLU A 45 22.15 -6.89 -8.34
N LEU A 46 21.54 -6.09 -9.22
CA LEU A 46 21.12 -4.71 -8.92
C LEU A 46 20.06 -4.66 -7.82
N THR A 47 19.17 -5.66 -7.73
CA THR A 47 18.15 -5.73 -6.66
C THR A 47 18.74 -5.82 -5.27
N LYS A 48 19.80 -6.60 -5.06
CA LYS A 48 20.40 -6.73 -3.72
C LYS A 48 20.99 -5.41 -3.24
N PHE A 49 21.72 -4.71 -4.11
CA PHE A 49 22.28 -3.40 -3.79
C PHE A 49 21.18 -2.34 -3.62
N ARG A 50 20.23 -2.25 -4.56
CA ARG A 50 19.13 -1.28 -4.52
C ARG A 50 18.27 -1.43 -3.27
N ARG A 51 17.93 -2.67 -2.91
CA ARG A 51 17.13 -2.98 -1.73
C ARG A 51 17.79 -2.52 -0.43
N GLN A 52 19.12 -2.42 -0.39
CA GLN A 52 19.88 -1.95 0.76
C GLN A 52 19.95 -0.42 0.84
N TRP A 53 20.22 0.25 -0.28
CA TRP A 53 20.56 1.69 -0.26
C TRP A 53 19.38 2.62 -0.52
N VAL A 54 18.42 2.23 -1.36
CA VAL A 54 17.25 3.08 -1.67
C VAL A 54 16.47 3.47 -0.41
N PRO A 55 16.14 2.56 0.54
CA PRO A 55 15.43 2.95 1.76
C PRO A 55 16.24 3.92 2.61
N ILE A 56 17.55 3.71 2.72
CA ILE A 56 18.43 4.58 3.52
C ILE A 56 18.46 5.99 2.91
N LEU A 57 18.72 6.11 1.62
CA LEU A 57 18.75 7.41 0.93
C LEU A 57 17.38 8.10 1.00
N ALA A 58 16.30 7.37 0.77
CA ALA A 58 14.95 7.91 0.89
C ALA A 58 14.64 8.37 2.33
N SER A 59 15.05 7.61 3.35
CA SER A 59 14.90 8.01 4.76
C SER A 59 15.62 9.31 5.07
N LEU A 60 16.82 9.51 4.52
CA LEU A 60 17.59 10.76 4.69
C LEU A 60 16.93 11.94 3.98
N ILE A 61 16.39 11.72 2.77
CA ILE A 61 15.65 12.74 2.02
C ILE A 61 14.38 13.16 2.78
N ILE A 62 13.64 12.21 3.37
CA ILE A 62 12.44 12.51 4.17
C ILE A 62 12.82 13.15 5.51
N LEU A 63 13.93 12.74 6.13
CA LEU A 63 14.37 13.27 7.42
C LEU A 63 14.74 14.75 7.35
N ALA A 64 15.40 15.18 6.27
CA ALA A 64 15.88 16.56 6.12
C ALA A 64 14.79 17.63 6.36
N PRO A 65 13.61 17.59 5.71
CA PRO A 65 12.53 18.55 6.00
C PRO A 65 11.97 18.42 7.41
N CYS A 66 11.88 17.20 7.97
CA CYS A 66 11.46 17.02 9.36
C CYS A 66 12.40 17.75 10.32
N ILE A 67 13.72 17.67 10.11
CA ILE A 67 14.71 18.39 10.93
C ILE A 67 14.50 19.90 10.82
N ILE A 68 14.34 20.45 9.60
CA ILE A 68 14.09 21.88 9.40
C ILE A 68 12.87 22.34 10.20
N LEU A 69 11.79 21.55 10.18
CA LEU A 69 10.55 21.84 10.91
C LEU A 69 10.74 21.76 12.42
N LEU A 70 11.41 20.73 12.92
CA LEU A 70 11.71 20.58 14.35
C LEU A 70 12.55 21.73 14.88
N VAL A 71 13.58 22.12 14.14
CA VAL A 71 14.45 23.23 14.51
C VAL A 71 13.66 24.54 14.52
N SER A 72 12.71 24.72 13.59
CA SER A 72 11.86 25.93 13.53
C SER A 72 10.90 26.11 14.71
N GLU A 73 10.62 25.05 15.47
CA GLU A 73 9.72 25.12 16.62
C GLU A 73 10.47 25.40 17.93
N ASP A 74 11.73 24.97 18.04
CA ASP A 74 12.41 24.90 19.35
C ASP A 74 13.93 25.11 19.23
N LEU A 75 14.36 26.16 18.52
CA LEU A 75 15.75 26.42 18.11
C LEU A 75 16.77 26.45 19.26
N HIS A 76 16.31 26.59 20.51
CA HIS A 76 17.14 26.72 21.71
C HIS A 76 17.08 25.54 22.68
N SER A 77 16.26 24.52 22.43
CA SER A 77 16.10 23.40 23.35
C SER A 77 17.03 22.23 23.03
N THR A 78 17.73 21.73 24.05
CA THR A 78 18.49 20.48 23.97
C THR A 78 17.59 19.28 23.64
N ALA A 79 16.27 19.40 23.83
CA ALA A 79 15.31 18.37 23.45
C ALA A 79 15.19 18.19 21.92
N VAL A 80 15.60 19.17 21.11
CA VAL A 80 15.55 19.05 19.63
C VAL A 80 16.36 17.84 19.16
N VAL A 81 17.57 17.63 19.69
CA VAL A 81 18.42 16.51 19.28
C VAL A 81 17.72 15.17 19.55
N TRP A 82 17.09 15.03 20.72
CA TRP A 82 16.35 13.81 21.08
C TRP A 82 15.10 13.62 20.21
N LYS A 83 14.31 14.69 19.99
CA LYS A 83 13.14 14.68 19.10
C LYS A 83 13.54 14.30 17.67
N THR A 84 14.63 14.86 17.16
CA THR A 84 15.18 14.53 15.83
C THR A 84 15.58 13.06 15.75
N PHE A 85 16.28 12.54 16.76
CA PHE A 85 16.65 11.13 16.80
C PHE A 85 15.41 10.22 16.83
N ALA A 86 14.40 10.56 17.63
CA ALA A 86 13.15 9.82 17.71
C ALA A 86 12.41 9.79 16.36
N VAL A 87 12.29 10.94 15.69
CA VAL A 87 11.70 11.03 14.34
C VAL A 87 12.50 10.21 13.33
N TYR A 88 13.83 10.29 13.37
CA TYR A 88 14.67 9.48 12.47
C TYR A 88 14.49 7.99 12.70
N ALA A 89 14.53 7.54 13.96
CA ALA A 89 14.31 6.15 14.32
C ALA A 89 12.93 5.66 13.85
N TRP A 90 11.89 6.49 14.00
CA TRP A 90 10.55 6.17 13.55
C TRP A 90 10.43 6.08 12.01
N ILE A 91 11.11 6.95 11.26
CA ILE A 91 11.16 6.88 9.78
C ILE A 91 11.92 5.63 9.32
N LEU A 92 13.06 5.33 9.96
CA LEU A 92 13.98 4.28 9.55
C LEU A 92 13.46 2.87 9.89
N LEU A 93 12.82 2.70 11.05
CA LEU A 93 12.40 1.40 11.56
C LEU A 93 11.45 0.61 10.62
N PRO A 94 10.34 1.17 10.08
CA PRO A 94 9.48 0.44 9.15
C PRO A 94 10.21 0.05 7.85
N MET A 95 11.17 0.87 7.41
CA MET A 95 12.00 0.53 6.24
C MET A 95 12.90 -0.67 6.52
N LEU A 96 13.62 -0.67 7.66
CA LEU A 96 14.49 -1.79 8.07
C LEU A 96 13.69 -3.09 8.24
N VAL A 97 12.53 -3.02 8.89
CA VAL A 97 11.63 -4.17 9.06
C VAL A 97 11.19 -4.74 7.72
N THR A 98 10.84 -3.88 6.76
CA THR A 98 10.45 -4.29 5.40
C THR A 98 11.61 -4.93 4.64
N MET A 99 12.84 -4.45 4.85
CA MET A 99 14.05 -5.02 4.21
C MET A 99 14.33 -6.46 4.67
N TRP A 100 13.93 -6.84 5.89
CA TRP A 100 14.08 -8.22 6.38
C TRP A 100 13.06 -9.21 5.81
N ARG A 101 12.04 -8.72 5.09
CA ARG A 101 11.04 -9.58 4.47
C ARG A 101 11.64 -10.42 3.33
N PRO A 102 11.42 -11.75 3.25
CA PRO A 102 11.74 -12.50 2.05
C PRO A 102 10.86 -12.06 0.86
N LEU A 103 11.42 -12.06 -0.36
CA LEU A 103 10.72 -11.57 -1.56
C LEU A 103 9.44 -12.39 -1.87
N ALA A 104 9.48 -13.71 -1.70
CA ALA A 104 8.42 -14.64 -2.08
C ALA A 104 7.26 -14.77 -1.06
N LYS A 105 7.14 -13.86 -0.07
CA LYS A 105 6.07 -13.96 0.91
C LYS A 105 4.75 -13.41 0.39
N PHE A 106 3.65 -14.04 0.80
CA PHE A 106 2.28 -13.58 0.55
C PHE A 106 2.04 -12.15 1.08
N PRO A 107 1.16 -11.37 0.42
CA PRO A 107 0.74 -10.07 0.91
C PRO A 107 0.03 -10.17 2.28
N LEU A 108 0.13 -9.11 3.07
CA LEU A 108 -0.34 -9.01 4.46
C LEU A 108 0.21 -10.13 5.36
N ASP A 109 1.53 -10.33 5.33
CA ASP A 109 2.21 -11.16 6.31
C ASP A 109 2.45 -10.39 7.64
N SER A 110 3.04 -11.07 8.63
CA SER A 110 3.33 -10.43 9.92
C SER A 110 4.29 -9.23 9.82
N ILE A 111 5.16 -9.20 8.81
CA ILE A 111 6.10 -8.11 8.59
C ILE A 111 5.36 -6.90 8.01
N ASP A 112 4.42 -7.11 7.10
CA ASP A 112 3.56 -6.06 6.57
C ASP A 112 2.71 -5.43 7.67
N VAL A 113 2.08 -6.27 8.50
CA VAL A 113 1.28 -5.81 9.64
C VAL A 113 2.13 -5.01 10.62
N LEU A 114 3.33 -5.50 10.96
CA LEU A 114 4.26 -4.77 11.82
C LEU A 114 4.69 -3.45 11.19
N THR A 115 5.00 -3.43 9.90
CA THR A 115 5.42 -2.22 9.17
C THR A 115 4.31 -1.17 9.15
N VAL A 116 3.08 -1.58 8.80
CA VAL A 116 1.90 -0.72 8.83
C VAL A 116 1.66 -0.21 10.26
N ALA A 117 1.76 -1.07 11.27
CA ALA A 117 1.61 -0.67 12.67
C ALA A 117 2.68 0.35 13.09
N LEU A 118 3.95 0.16 12.71
CA LEU A 118 5.03 1.10 13.01
C LEU A 118 4.82 2.47 12.37
N ILE A 119 4.20 2.53 11.19
CA ILE A 119 3.85 3.79 10.53
C ILE A 119 2.65 4.44 11.22
N ILE A 120 1.59 3.66 11.50
CA ILE A 120 0.29 4.19 11.87
C ILE A 120 0.13 4.39 13.38
N VAL A 121 0.54 3.43 14.21
CA VAL A 121 0.35 3.47 15.68
C VAL A 121 0.87 4.77 16.29
N PRO A 122 2.05 5.30 15.91
CA PRO A 122 2.52 6.56 16.47
C PRO A 122 1.62 7.76 16.14
N ILE A 123 0.92 7.70 15.00
CA ILE A 123 -0.10 8.68 14.60
C ILE A 123 -1.36 8.52 15.45
N ILE A 124 -1.86 7.28 15.60
CA ILE A 124 -3.11 7.00 16.32
C ILE A 124 -2.99 7.33 17.80
N VAL A 125 -1.93 6.79 18.42
CA VAL A 125 -1.92 6.64 19.87
C VAL A 125 -1.67 7.98 20.57
N ASN A 126 -1.07 8.98 19.91
CA ASN A 126 -0.77 10.34 20.42
C ASN A 126 -0.03 10.42 21.78
N PHE A 127 0.14 9.28 22.46
CA PHE A 127 0.97 9.05 23.63
C PHE A 127 2.43 9.40 23.33
N TYR A 128 2.79 9.35 22.05
CA TYR A 128 4.07 9.79 21.54
C TYR A 128 4.13 11.28 21.21
N THR A 129 3.16 12.14 21.51
CA THR A 129 3.38 13.60 21.34
C THR A 129 4.59 14.10 22.14
N PHE A 130 4.90 13.41 23.25
CA PHE A 130 6.14 13.63 24.00
C PHE A 130 7.41 13.21 23.24
N VAL A 131 7.31 12.22 22.34
CA VAL A 131 8.45 11.59 21.66
C VAL A 131 8.60 12.04 20.20
N LEU A 132 7.49 12.15 19.48
CA LEU A 132 7.33 12.57 18.10
C LEU A 132 6.46 13.83 18.08
N PRO A 133 7.07 15.02 18.00
CA PRO A 133 6.31 16.26 17.92
C PRO A 133 5.60 16.34 16.55
N ASP A 134 4.34 16.79 16.56
CA ASP A 134 3.60 17.11 15.35
C ASP A 134 3.58 18.62 15.14
N VAL A 135 4.49 19.10 14.29
CA VAL A 135 4.47 20.51 13.85
C VAL A 135 3.28 20.70 12.91
N GLN A 136 2.39 21.62 13.24
CA GLN A 136 1.24 21.96 12.40
C GLN A 136 1.48 23.28 11.66
N VAL A 137 1.30 23.25 10.34
CA VAL A 137 1.41 24.46 9.51
C VAL A 137 0.01 24.99 9.23
N LYS A 138 -0.27 26.21 9.70
CA LYS A 138 -1.53 26.91 9.47
C LYS A 138 -1.48 27.61 8.12
N ILE A 139 -2.41 27.24 7.23
CA ILE A 139 -2.52 27.86 5.90
C ILE A 139 -3.18 29.24 6.01
N LYS A 140 -4.37 29.26 6.62
CA LYS A 140 -5.20 30.45 6.83
C LYS A 140 -6.18 30.14 7.97
N ASP A 141 -6.70 31.18 8.63
CA ASP A 141 -7.79 31.02 9.60
C ASP A 141 -9.00 30.29 9.01
N GLY A 142 -9.48 29.27 9.73
CA GLY A 142 -10.60 28.43 9.29
C GLY A 142 -10.26 27.45 8.15
N TRP A 143 -9.00 27.30 7.77
CA TRP A 143 -8.53 26.28 6.81
C TRP A 143 -7.96 25.08 7.58
N PRO A 144 -7.88 23.88 6.96
CA PRO A 144 -7.24 22.75 7.62
C PRO A 144 -5.77 23.06 7.88
N ARG A 145 -5.28 22.62 9.04
CA ARG A 145 -3.85 22.64 9.35
C ARG A 145 -3.19 21.42 8.74
N ILE A 146 -1.96 21.61 8.28
CA ILE A 146 -1.17 20.55 7.70
C ILE A 146 -0.34 19.91 8.82
N SER A 147 -0.60 18.64 9.12
CA SER A 147 0.24 17.87 10.05
C SER A 147 1.46 17.32 9.33
N MET A 148 2.64 17.66 9.84
CA MET A 148 3.89 17.16 9.30
C MET A 148 4.09 15.69 9.64
N LEU A 149 3.60 15.24 10.79
CA LEU A 149 3.69 13.84 11.22
C LEU A 149 2.90 12.93 10.27
N GLN A 150 1.71 13.36 9.80
CA GLN A 150 0.95 12.65 8.75
C GLN A 150 1.69 12.55 7.44
N ILE A 151 2.12 13.69 6.88
CA ILE A 151 2.75 13.70 5.56
C ILE A 151 4.03 12.87 5.61
N THR A 152 4.77 12.93 6.73
CA THR A 152 5.94 12.06 6.95
C THR A 152 5.54 10.58 6.94
N ALA A 153 4.50 10.19 7.68
CA ALA A 153 4.02 8.80 7.68
C ALA A 153 3.61 8.33 6.30
N ILE A 154 2.96 9.19 5.52
CA ILE A 154 2.51 8.90 4.16
C ILE A 154 3.72 8.76 3.24
N ASN A 155 4.71 9.65 3.31
CA ASN A 155 5.97 9.52 2.58
C ASN A 155 6.72 8.24 2.95
N VAL A 156 6.76 7.87 4.23
CA VAL A 156 7.36 6.61 4.67
C VAL A 156 6.58 5.43 4.09
N GLY A 157 5.25 5.44 4.16
CA GLY A 157 4.40 4.42 3.54
C GLY A 157 4.63 4.32 2.03
N LEU A 158 4.74 5.44 1.33
CA LEU A 158 5.03 5.49 -0.10
C LEU A 158 6.39 4.88 -0.42
N VAL A 159 7.44 5.31 0.27
CA VAL A 159 8.78 4.75 0.06
C VAL A 159 8.80 3.25 0.35
N VAL A 160 8.14 2.81 1.41
CA VAL A 160 8.07 1.40 1.80
C VAL A 160 7.30 0.56 0.78
N PHE A 161 6.09 0.98 0.39
CA PHE A 161 5.17 0.18 -0.40
C PHE A 161 5.23 0.46 -1.92
N VAL A 162 5.94 1.50 -2.35
CA VAL A 162 6.24 1.75 -3.79
C VAL A 162 7.69 1.42 -4.09
N GLY A 163 8.60 1.82 -3.21
CA GLY A 163 10.03 1.56 -3.37
C GLY A 163 10.44 0.20 -2.79
N VAL A 164 10.55 0.09 -1.47
CA VAL A 164 11.23 -1.06 -0.85
C VAL A 164 10.52 -2.39 -1.15
N ARG A 165 9.19 -2.35 -1.18
CA ARG A 165 8.30 -3.47 -1.39
C ARG A 165 7.12 -3.00 -2.25
N PRO A 166 7.27 -2.96 -3.59
CA PRO A 166 6.22 -2.49 -4.47
C PRO A 166 4.96 -3.34 -4.28
N LEU A 167 3.85 -2.67 -3.95
CA LEU A 167 2.52 -3.25 -3.94
C LEU A 167 1.85 -2.92 -5.28
N HIS A 168 1.36 -3.93 -5.98
CA HIS A 168 0.62 -3.71 -7.23
C HIS A 168 -0.72 -3.04 -6.93
N ASP A 169 -1.24 -2.28 -7.89
CA ASP A 169 -2.58 -1.68 -7.83
C ASP A 169 -2.84 -0.78 -6.62
N LEU A 170 -1.82 -0.06 -6.13
CA LEU A 170 -1.98 0.98 -5.11
C LEU A 170 -2.98 2.08 -5.51
N GLY A 171 -3.36 2.16 -6.78
CA GLY A 171 -4.40 3.06 -7.28
C GLY A 171 -3.94 4.51 -7.42
N TYR A 172 -2.63 4.73 -7.66
CA TYR A 172 -2.03 6.06 -7.89
C TYR A 172 -2.52 6.77 -9.15
N ASN A 173 -3.23 6.06 -10.02
CA ASN A 173 -3.62 6.60 -11.30
C ASN A 173 -4.51 7.83 -11.10
N LEU A 174 -3.95 8.99 -11.46
CA LEU A 174 -4.69 10.26 -11.55
C LEU A 174 -5.64 10.31 -12.75
N ASP A 175 -5.69 9.24 -13.54
CA ASP A 175 -6.61 9.10 -14.67
C ASP A 175 -8.04 8.95 -14.16
N PHE A 176 -8.64 10.08 -13.77
CA PHE A 176 -10.03 10.15 -13.36
C PHE A 176 -10.90 10.29 -14.61
N GLY A 177 -11.58 9.22 -14.99
CA GLY A 177 -12.40 9.18 -16.18
C GLY A 177 -13.85 9.57 -15.91
N VAL A 178 -14.59 9.94 -16.96
CA VAL A 178 -16.04 10.17 -16.88
C VAL A 178 -16.78 8.92 -16.34
N ARG A 179 -16.22 7.73 -16.56
CA ARG A 179 -16.74 6.45 -16.05
C ARG A 179 -16.69 6.34 -14.51
N ASP A 180 -15.82 7.10 -13.86
CA ASP A 180 -15.68 7.08 -12.40
C ASP A 180 -16.68 8.01 -11.69
N ILE A 181 -17.21 9.02 -12.41
CA ILE A 181 -18.19 9.98 -11.89
C ILE A 181 -19.41 9.30 -11.25
N PRO A 182 -20.11 8.33 -11.87
CA PRO A 182 -21.25 7.68 -11.23
C PRO A 182 -20.85 6.92 -9.96
N ARG A 183 -19.65 6.33 -9.91
CA ARG A 183 -19.15 5.56 -8.76
C ARG A 183 -18.79 6.47 -7.58
N VAL A 184 -18.14 7.60 -7.86
CA VAL A 184 -17.86 8.65 -6.88
C VAL A 184 -19.16 9.27 -6.38
N THR A 185 -20.08 9.61 -7.28
CA THR A 185 -21.40 10.16 -6.92
C THR A 185 -22.16 9.21 -5.99
N PHE A 186 -22.16 7.91 -6.30
CA PHE A 186 -22.81 6.91 -5.45
C PHE A 186 -22.16 6.80 -4.06
N GLY A 187 -20.82 6.71 -4.00
CA GLY A 187 -20.09 6.68 -2.74
C GLY A 187 -20.33 7.95 -1.90
N PHE A 188 -20.38 9.11 -2.55
CA PHE A 188 -20.72 10.37 -1.92
C PHE A 188 -22.15 10.37 -1.37
N ILE A 189 -23.15 9.95 -2.15
CA ILE A 189 -24.55 9.88 -1.68
C ILE A 189 -24.67 8.94 -0.47
N LEU A 190 -23.99 7.79 -0.49
CA LEU A 190 -23.97 6.85 0.62
C LEU A 190 -23.37 7.49 1.88
N ALA A 191 -22.17 8.08 1.76
CA ALA A 191 -21.48 8.75 2.86
C ALA A 191 -22.29 9.93 3.42
N ALA A 192 -22.81 10.77 2.53
CA ALA A 192 -23.60 11.95 2.89
C ALA A 192 -24.91 11.53 3.55
N GLY A 193 -25.62 10.53 3.02
CA GLY A 193 -26.84 10.01 3.62
C GLY A 193 -26.62 9.46 5.03
N MET A 194 -25.56 8.68 5.24
CA MET A 194 -25.18 8.19 6.56
C MET A 194 -24.78 9.32 7.51
N THR A 195 -23.96 10.26 7.03
CA THR A 195 -23.52 11.43 7.81
C THR A 195 -24.70 12.30 8.21
N LEU A 196 -25.67 12.55 7.32
CA LEU A 196 -26.87 13.30 7.65
C LEU A 196 -27.75 12.53 8.64
N ALA A 197 -27.92 11.21 8.47
CA ALA A 197 -28.73 10.40 9.37
C ALA A 197 -28.17 10.37 10.80
N ILE A 198 -26.85 10.16 10.95
CA ILE A 198 -26.19 10.22 12.27
C ILE A 198 -26.21 11.67 12.77
N GLY A 199 -25.97 12.65 11.89
CA GLY A 199 -26.01 14.10 12.13
C GLY A 199 -27.26 14.55 12.84
N TYR A 200 -28.39 14.31 12.20
CA TYR A 200 -29.70 14.63 12.73
C TYR A 200 -30.09 13.74 13.91
N GLY A 201 -29.72 12.45 13.89
CA GLY A 201 -30.03 11.53 14.97
C GLY A 201 -29.34 11.88 16.30
N THR A 202 -28.18 12.52 16.23
CA THR A 202 -27.37 12.92 17.39
C THR A 202 -27.56 14.39 17.78
N GLY A 203 -28.22 15.19 16.92
CA GLY A 203 -28.41 16.62 17.15
C GLY A 203 -27.15 17.47 16.91
N ASN A 204 -26.13 16.92 16.25
CA ASN A 204 -24.84 17.59 15.99
C ASN A 204 -24.85 18.51 14.75
N ILE A 205 -25.97 18.63 14.04
CA ILE A 205 -26.12 19.57 12.92
C ILE A 205 -26.82 20.83 13.44
N ASP A 206 -26.02 21.83 13.77
CA ASP A 206 -26.50 23.12 14.31
C ASP A 206 -27.16 24.03 13.26
N GLY A 207 -26.98 23.72 11.98
CA GLY A 207 -27.60 24.44 10.87
C GLY A 207 -26.72 24.50 9.63
N TRP A 208 -27.15 25.31 8.67
CA TRP A 208 -26.43 25.50 7.41
C TRP A 208 -25.63 26.79 7.45
N SER A 209 -24.33 26.69 7.23
CA SER A 209 -23.42 27.82 7.13
C SER A 209 -23.18 28.18 5.66
N TYR A 210 -23.24 29.47 5.36
CA TYR A 210 -22.89 29.98 4.03
C TYR A 210 -21.37 30.09 3.90
N VAL A 211 -20.81 29.46 2.87
CA VAL A 211 -19.40 29.57 2.51
C VAL A 211 -19.30 30.29 1.17
N PRO A 212 -18.59 31.43 1.07
CA PRO A 212 -18.36 32.09 -0.21
C PRO A 212 -17.72 31.14 -1.23
N VAL A 213 -18.24 31.09 -2.46
CA VAL A 213 -17.84 30.08 -3.47
C VAL A 213 -16.33 30.03 -3.70
N ALA A 214 -15.69 31.20 -3.86
CA ALA A 214 -14.25 31.27 -4.09
C ALA A 214 -13.43 30.70 -2.92
N GLU A 215 -13.84 30.98 -1.68
CA GLU A 215 -13.20 30.41 -0.49
C GLU A 215 -13.48 28.91 -0.37
N GLY A 216 -14.71 28.50 -0.65
CA GLY A 216 -15.14 27.10 -0.61
C GLY A 216 -14.33 26.23 -1.58
N VAL A 217 -14.15 26.68 -2.82
CA VAL A 217 -13.35 25.99 -3.83
C VAL A 217 -11.90 25.84 -3.36
N GLY A 218 -11.29 26.91 -2.84
CA GLY A 218 -9.92 26.86 -2.31
C GLY A 218 -9.77 25.88 -1.15
N LYS A 219 -10.68 25.93 -0.17
CA LYS A 219 -10.69 24.99 0.97
C LYS A 219 -10.85 23.55 0.50
N TYR A 220 -11.78 23.29 -0.42
CA TYR A 220 -12.00 21.95 -0.97
C TYR A 220 -10.72 21.38 -1.59
N PHE A 221 -10.01 22.14 -2.44
CA PHE A 221 -8.78 21.66 -3.05
C PHE A 221 -7.66 21.43 -2.04
N VAL A 222 -7.60 22.23 -0.97
CA VAL A 222 -6.66 22.00 0.13
C VAL A 222 -7.01 20.71 0.90
N TYR A 223 -8.28 20.48 1.24
CA TYR A 223 -8.70 19.21 1.84
C TYR A 223 -8.34 18.04 0.92
N LEU A 224 -8.62 18.16 -0.37
CA LEU A 224 -8.31 17.12 -1.34
C LEU A 224 -6.81 16.82 -1.40
N ALA A 225 -5.99 17.82 -1.64
CA ALA A 225 -4.56 17.61 -1.89
C ALA A 225 -3.76 17.24 -0.64
N LEU A 226 -4.10 17.84 0.51
CA LEU A 226 -3.26 17.80 1.72
C LEU A 226 -3.83 16.96 2.85
N VAL A 227 -5.12 16.60 2.82
CA VAL A 227 -5.76 15.81 3.87
C VAL A 227 -6.26 14.48 3.31
N SER A 228 -7.23 14.53 2.40
CA SER A 228 -7.93 13.35 1.90
C SER A 228 -7.05 12.48 1.02
N LEU A 229 -6.36 13.04 0.01
CA LEU A 229 -5.54 12.23 -0.89
C LEU A 229 -4.40 11.50 -0.16
N PRO A 230 -3.63 12.14 0.75
CA PRO A 230 -2.64 11.44 1.55
C PRO A 230 -3.24 10.34 2.44
N GLN A 231 -4.38 10.60 3.07
CA GLN A 231 -5.06 9.62 3.92
C GLN A 231 -5.58 8.42 3.11
N GLU A 232 -6.32 8.67 2.02
CA GLU A 232 -6.85 7.60 1.17
C GLU A 232 -5.72 6.77 0.55
N LEU A 233 -4.58 7.38 0.29
CA LEU A 233 -3.41 6.67 -0.20
C LEU A 233 -2.85 5.67 0.81
N LEU A 234 -2.75 6.08 2.07
CA LEU A 234 -2.31 5.19 3.15
C LEU A 234 -3.37 4.12 3.45
N PHE A 235 -4.63 4.51 3.64
CA PHE A 235 -5.65 3.58 4.12
C PHE A 235 -6.26 2.71 3.01
N ARG A 236 -6.45 3.23 1.80
CA ARG A 236 -6.98 2.45 0.67
C ARG A 236 -5.90 1.90 -0.20
N GLY A 237 -5.00 2.78 -0.64
CA GLY A 237 -3.88 2.42 -1.47
C GLY A 237 -3.06 1.33 -0.81
N VAL A 238 -2.60 1.52 0.43
CA VAL A 238 -1.77 0.53 1.11
C VAL A 238 -2.59 -0.50 1.90
N ILE A 239 -3.30 -0.09 2.96
CA ILE A 239 -3.85 -1.06 3.93
C ILE A 239 -4.97 -1.91 3.32
N GLN A 240 -5.98 -1.28 2.71
CA GLN A 240 -7.10 -2.01 2.13
C GLN A 240 -6.64 -2.89 0.96
N ASN A 241 -5.69 -2.41 0.15
CA ASN A 241 -5.13 -3.21 -0.93
C ASN A 241 -4.37 -4.44 -0.40
N LEU A 242 -3.58 -4.31 0.67
CA LEU A 242 -2.94 -5.47 1.33
C LEU A 242 -3.99 -6.49 1.81
N LEU A 243 -5.11 -6.03 2.35
CA LEU A 243 -6.23 -6.90 2.73
C LEU A 243 -6.81 -7.64 1.52
N HIS A 244 -7.10 -6.93 0.42
CA HIS A 244 -7.61 -7.57 -0.80
C HIS A 244 -6.61 -8.57 -1.38
N ALA A 245 -5.35 -8.16 -1.56
CA ALA A 245 -4.29 -9.02 -2.09
C ALA A 245 -4.10 -10.30 -1.24
N ARG A 246 -4.25 -10.21 0.08
CA ARG A 246 -4.23 -11.39 0.97
C ARG A 246 -5.39 -12.33 0.70
N PHE A 247 -6.59 -11.78 0.52
CA PHE A 247 -7.75 -12.62 0.25
C PHE A 247 -7.75 -13.19 -1.18
N ASP A 248 -7.22 -12.47 -2.16
CA ASP A 248 -7.05 -12.96 -3.53
C ASP A 248 -6.06 -14.13 -3.58
N SER A 249 -4.87 -13.94 -3.00
CA SER A 249 -3.86 -15.02 -2.93
C SER A 249 -4.36 -16.26 -2.19
N SER A 250 -5.19 -16.10 -1.14
CA SER A 250 -5.78 -17.24 -0.42
C SER A 250 -6.74 -18.05 -1.30
N VAL A 251 -7.50 -17.38 -2.16
CA VAL A 251 -8.42 -18.05 -3.10
C VAL A 251 -7.65 -18.75 -4.21
N GLU A 252 -6.60 -18.13 -4.74
CA GLU A 252 -5.74 -18.76 -5.74
C GLU A 252 -5.05 -20.00 -5.20
N VAL A 253 -4.45 -19.92 -4.00
CA VAL A 253 -3.86 -21.09 -3.34
C VAL A 253 -4.89 -22.19 -3.14
N ALA A 254 -6.13 -21.87 -2.74
CA ALA A 254 -7.20 -22.86 -2.61
C ALA A 254 -7.57 -23.50 -3.96
N LYS A 255 -7.63 -22.72 -5.05
CA LYS A 255 -7.87 -23.23 -6.41
C LYS A 255 -6.75 -24.17 -6.86
N TYR A 256 -5.49 -23.76 -6.71
CA TYR A 256 -4.34 -24.61 -7.05
C TYR A 256 -4.31 -25.86 -6.21
N THR A 257 -4.50 -25.77 -4.89
CA THR A 257 -4.51 -26.93 -3.99
C THR A 257 -5.61 -27.91 -4.37
N LYS A 258 -6.82 -27.41 -4.69
CA LYS A 258 -7.92 -28.24 -5.17
C LYS A 258 -7.60 -28.88 -6.53
N PHE A 259 -7.08 -28.10 -7.48
CA PHE A 259 -6.65 -28.62 -8.78
C PHE A 259 -5.64 -29.77 -8.62
N TRP A 260 -4.61 -29.58 -7.80
CA TRP A 260 -3.62 -30.62 -7.50
C TRP A 260 -4.25 -31.82 -6.78
N ALA A 261 -5.16 -31.61 -5.82
CA ALA A 261 -5.85 -32.71 -5.15
C ALA A 261 -6.73 -33.52 -6.12
N ASP A 262 -7.35 -32.86 -7.10
CA ASP A 262 -8.23 -33.48 -8.10
C ASP A 262 -7.45 -34.15 -9.24
N HIS A 263 -6.24 -33.66 -9.56
CA HIS A 263 -5.46 -34.09 -10.74
C HIS A 263 -4.20 -34.89 -10.41
N LEU A 264 -3.76 -34.99 -9.15
CA LEU A 264 -2.70 -35.93 -8.80
C LEU A 264 -3.26 -37.35 -8.91
N PRO A 265 -2.83 -38.15 -9.91
CA PRO A 265 -3.27 -39.52 -10.05
C PRO A 265 -2.60 -40.33 -8.94
N GLY A 266 -3.29 -40.47 -7.81
CA GLY A 266 -2.68 -41.10 -6.64
C GLY A 266 -3.27 -40.74 -5.29
N GLN A 267 -4.61 -40.78 -5.13
CA GLN A 267 -5.04 -41.54 -3.94
C GLN A 267 -4.32 -42.89 -4.02
N PRO A 268 -3.66 -43.36 -2.96
CA PRO A 268 -3.00 -44.66 -2.99
C PRO A 268 -4.08 -45.73 -3.21
N GLN A 269 -4.36 -46.03 -4.47
CA GLN A 269 -4.44 -47.42 -4.83
C GLN A 269 -3.09 -47.98 -4.41
N ALA A 270 -3.12 -48.97 -3.52
CA ALA A 270 -1.95 -49.71 -3.09
C ALA A 270 -1.32 -50.37 -4.32
N VAL A 271 -0.61 -49.60 -5.13
CA VAL A 271 0.39 -50.11 -6.05
C VAL A 271 1.49 -50.59 -5.13
N GLY A 272 1.58 -51.91 -4.99
CA GLY A 272 2.55 -52.54 -4.12
C GLY A 272 3.92 -51.94 -4.37
N LEU A 273 4.54 -51.44 -3.30
CA LEU A 273 5.94 -51.02 -3.23
C LEU A 273 6.94 -52.15 -3.57
N SER A 274 6.47 -53.28 -4.09
CA SER A 274 7.26 -54.42 -4.55
C SER A 274 7.70 -54.35 -6.01
N GLU A 275 7.19 -53.42 -6.83
CA GLU A 275 7.56 -53.33 -8.26
C GLU A 275 8.35 -52.07 -8.66
N LEU A 276 8.61 -51.16 -7.73
CA LEU A 276 9.58 -50.07 -7.95
C LEU A 276 11.01 -50.58 -7.68
N ASP A 277 11.47 -51.44 -8.58
CA ASP A 277 12.88 -51.70 -8.80
C ASP A 277 13.53 -50.42 -9.37
N PRO A 278 14.72 -49.99 -8.90
CA PRO A 278 15.23 -48.66 -9.19
C PRO A 278 15.79 -48.56 -10.62
N MET A 279 15.00 -48.00 -11.54
CA MET A 279 15.48 -47.47 -12.83
C MET A 279 16.23 -46.13 -12.67
N ILE A 280 17.23 -46.09 -11.81
CA ILE A 280 18.28 -45.06 -11.86
C ILE A 280 19.59 -45.76 -12.20
N PRO A 281 19.98 -45.82 -13.49
CA PRO A 281 21.32 -46.22 -13.87
C PRO A 281 22.28 -45.12 -13.42
N GLY A 282 23.00 -45.35 -12.31
CA GLY A 282 24.21 -44.59 -12.00
C GLY A 282 24.38 -44.04 -10.59
N MET A 283 23.33 -43.95 -9.76
CA MET A 283 23.51 -43.58 -8.35
C MET A 283 23.61 -44.83 -7.48
N LYS A 284 24.84 -45.33 -7.32
CA LYS A 284 25.17 -46.26 -6.23
C LYS A 284 24.86 -45.57 -4.90
N PRO A 285 24.00 -46.12 -4.04
CA PRO A 285 23.82 -45.62 -2.69
C PRO A 285 25.16 -45.75 -1.96
N LYS A 286 25.64 -44.63 -1.43
CA LYS A 286 26.83 -44.57 -0.58
C LYS A 286 26.46 -45.15 0.80
N ALA A 287 26.20 -46.44 0.85
CA ALA A 287 26.05 -47.19 2.08
C ALA A 287 27.44 -47.43 2.68
N ALA A 288 27.54 -47.07 3.97
CA ALA A 288 28.41 -47.62 4.99
C ALA A 288 29.76 -48.21 4.51
N ARG A 289 30.83 -47.46 4.75
CA ARG A 289 32.19 -48.02 4.74
C ARG A 289 32.86 -47.73 6.08
N ASP A 290 32.55 -48.58 7.04
CA ASP A 290 33.50 -48.93 8.09
C ASP A 290 34.67 -49.70 7.46
N THR A 291 35.87 -49.35 7.94
CA THR A 291 37.07 -50.19 8.04
C THR A 291 37.37 -51.21 6.94
N GLU A 292 38.31 -50.88 6.05
CA GLU A 292 39.40 -51.82 5.76
C GLU A 292 40.67 -51.13 5.26
N LYS A 293 41.79 -51.53 5.86
CA LYS A 293 43.18 -51.12 5.59
C LYS A 293 43.74 -51.83 4.37
N LYS A 294 44.89 -51.30 3.90
CA LYS A 294 45.86 -51.75 2.86
C LYS A 294 45.53 -51.15 1.49
N GLY A 295 46.44 -50.50 0.77
CA GLY A 295 47.90 -50.49 0.78
C GLY A 295 48.36 -50.52 -0.69
N LEU A 296 49.48 -49.86 -0.97
CA LEU A 296 50.25 -49.80 -2.22
C LEU A 296 49.84 -48.77 -3.29
N ASP A 297 50.70 -47.75 -3.40
CA ASP A 297 51.50 -47.39 -4.58
C ASP A 297 51.08 -47.97 -5.93
N SER A 298 50.83 -47.06 -6.88
CA SER A 298 51.65 -46.98 -8.10
C SER A 298 51.23 -45.80 -8.96
N ASP A 299 52.20 -44.96 -9.30
CA ASP A 299 52.35 -44.22 -10.55
C ASP A 299 51.17 -44.21 -11.51
N ARG A 300 50.58 -43.02 -11.74
CA ARG A 300 49.85 -42.77 -12.98
C ARG A 300 50.16 -41.40 -13.54
N LYS A 301 50.96 -41.43 -14.61
CA LYS A 301 51.25 -40.33 -15.52
C LYS A 301 49.94 -39.71 -16.03
N LEU A 302 49.87 -38.39 -15.96
CA LEU A 302 48.89 -37.57 -16.67
C LEU A 302 49.09 -37.74 -18.19
N PRO A 303 48.04 -38.01 -18.98
CA PRO A 303 48.13 -37.91 -20.42
C PRO A 303 48.08 -36.43 -20.84
N GLU A 304 48.97 -36.10 -21.75
CA GLU A 304 49.05 -34.86 -22.51
C GLU A 304 47.79 -34.74 -23.38
N VAL A 305 46.96 -33.72 -23.11
CA VAL A 305 45.77 -33.40 -23.92
C VAL A 305 46.27 -32.67 -25.16
N LYS A 306 46.15 -33.32 -26.32
CA LYS A 306 46.29 -32.65 -27.62
C LYS A 306 44.99 -31.90 -27.90
N GLU A 307 45.11 -30.59 -28.11
CA GLU A 307 44.08 -29.78 -28.76
C GLU A 307 43.95 -30.24 -30.22
N GLU A 308 42.83 -30.87 -30.53
CA GLU A 308 42.39 -31.14 -31.89
C GLU A 308 41.29 -30.13 -32.19
N THR A 309 41.64 -29.10 -32.96
CA THR A 309 40.72 -28.09 -33.48
C THR A 309 39.98 -28.68 -34.67
N ASP A 310 38.75 -29.11 -34.45
CA ASP A 310 37.77 -29.38 -35.52
C ASP A 310 36.86 -28.14 -35.71
N PRO A 311 36.71 -27.64 -36.94
CA PRO A 311 35.72 -26.63 -37.28
C PRO A 311 34.50 -27.31 -37.92
N GLU A 312 33.47 -27.66 -37.15
CA GLU A 312 32.20 -28.06 -37.77
C GLU A 312 30.98 -27.85 -36.88
N ASN A 313 30.05 -27.06 -37.43
CA ASN A 313 28.63 -26.83 -37.11
C ASN A 313 28.24 -26.20 -35.76
N PRO A 314 27.54 -25.04 -35.79
CA PRO A 314 26.81 -24.57 -34.62
C PRO A 314 25.70 -25.58 -34.27
N PRO A 315 25.46 -25.85 -32.98
CA PRO A 315 24.33 -26.68 -32.56
C PRO A 315 23.02 -26.00 -32.99
N GLU A 316 22.15 -26.75 -33.66
CA GLU A 316 20.76 -26.36 -33.83
C GLU A 316 20.13 -26.26 -32.43
N ASP A 317 19.72 -25.06 -32.04
CA ASP A 317 19.05 -24.77 -30.79
C ASP A 317 17.67 -25.46 -30.76
N GLU A 318 17.62 -26.65 -30.18
CA GLU A 318 16.43 -27.49 -29.96
C GLU A 318 15.52 -26.94 -28.82
N HIS A 319 15.44 -25.62 -28.67
CA HIS A 319 14.84 -24.97 -27.50
C HIS A 319 13.42 -24.40 -27.70
N ASP A 320 12.81 -24.55 -28.89
CA ASP A 320 11.54 -23.88 -29.22
C ASP A 320 10.25 -24.71 -28.98
N ASP A 321 10.33 -26.03 -28.81
CA ASP A 321 9.13 -26.88 -28.76
C ASP A 321 8.34 -26.80 -27.42
N LYS A 322 8.91 -26.22 -26.36
CA LYS A 322 8.19 -26.08 -25.08
C LYS A 322 7.20 -24.93 -25.05
N HIS A 323 7.42 -23.86 -25.82
CA HIS A 323 6.49 -22.72 -25.83
C HIS A 323 5.24 -23.00 -26.67
N GLU A 324 5.31 -23.88 -27.66
CA GLU A 324 4.16 -24.21 -28.51
C GLU A 324 3.11 -25.05 -27.75
N HIS A 325 3.56 -25.92 -26.84
CA HIS A 325 2.64 -26.78 -26.09
C HIS A 325 1.82 -26.03 -25.03
N ASP A 326 2.41 -25.03 -24.36
CA ASP A 326 1.69 -24.17 -23.41
C ASP A 326 0.66 -23.28 -24.14
N HIS A 327 1.00 -22.80 -25.35
CA HIS A 327 0.08 -21.97 -26.13
C HIS A 327 -1.18 -22.74 -26.59
N GLU A 328 -1.06 -24.03 -26.87
CA GLU A 328 -2.18 -24.88 -27.28
C GLU A 328 -3.11 -25.22 -26.11
N ASN A 329 -2.57 -25.45 -24.90
CA ASN A 329 -3.37 -25.72 -23.71
C ASN A 329 -4.18 -24.49 -23.27
N HIS A 330 -3.59 -23.29 -23.33
CA HIS A 330 -4.32 -22.05 -23.04
C HIS A 330 -5.45 -21.80 -24.05
N LYS A 331 -5.25 -22.15 -25.32
CA LYS A 331 -6.26 -22.04 -26.38
C LYS A 331 -7.45 -22.98 -26.15
N LYS A 332 -7.19 -24.24 -25.78
CA LYS A 332 -8.23 -25.24 -25.48
C LYS A 332 -9.09 -24.84 -24.27
N ILE A 333 -8.47 -24.22 -23.24
CA ILE A 333 -9.20 -23.68 -22.09
C ILE A 333 -10.08 -22.49 -22.51
N ALA A 334 -9.56 -21.56 -23.32
CA ALA A 334 -10.33 -20.41 -23.80
C ALA A 334 -11.55 -20.82 -24.66
N GLU A 335 -11.38 -21.83 -25.53
CA GLU A 335 -12.45 -22.39 -26.35
C GLU A 335 -13.54 -23.09 -25.51
N ALA A 336 -13.17 -23.79 -24.43
CA ALA A 336 -14.12 -24.46 -23.54
C ALA A 336 -15.07 -23.51 -22.80
N PHE A 337 -14.65 -22.27 -22.56
CA PHE A 337 -15.48 -21.25 -21.88
C PHE A 337 -16.22 -20.31 -22.83
N ASN A 338 -16.15 -20.56 -24.15
CA ASN A 338 -16.79 -19.73 -25.18
C ASN A 338 -16.43 -18.23 -25.04
N VAL A 339 -15.23 -17.95 -24.53
CA VAL A 339 -14.71 -16.60 -24.40
C VAL A 339 -14.32 -16.14 -25.81
N PRO A 340 -14.86 -15.03 -26.33
CA PRO A 340 -14.48 -14.53 -27.63
C PRO A 340 -12.95 -14.43 -27.71
N ALA A 341 -12.34 -14.98 -28.76
CA ALA A 341 -10.87 -15.07 -28.94
C ALA A 341 -10.12 -13.72 -28.83
N LYS A 342 -10.86 -12.60 -28.76
CA LYS A 342 -10.35 -11.25 -28.48
C LYS A 342 -9.91 -11.05 -27.01
N TYR A 343 -10.36 -11.87 -26.07
CA TYR A 343 -10.02 -11.74 -24.66
C TYR A 343 -9.13 -12.90 -24.24
N GLN A 344 -7.84 -12.63 -24.09
CA GLN A 344 -6.82 -13.65 -23.78
C GLN A 344 -6.81 -14.02 -22.30
N THR A 345 -7.42 -13.22 -21.43
CA THR A 345 -7.51 -13.48 -19.99
C THR A 345 -8.94 -13.33 -19.46
N TYR A 346 -9.24 -14.03 -18.37
CA TYR A 346 -10.50 -13.91 -17.65
C TYR A 346 -10.81 -12.45 -17.30
N ASP A 347 -9.81 -11.68 -16.90
CA ASP A 347 -9.96 -10.27 -16.53
C ASP A 347 -10.40 -9.39 -17.71
N GLN A 348 -9.90 -9.66 -18.91
CA GLN A 348 -10.30 -8.95 -20.12
C GLN A 348 -11.75 -9.27 -20.52
N ALA A 349 -12.15 -10.53 -20.43
CA ALA A 349 -13.53 -10.96 -20.72
C ALA A 349 -14.52 -10.42 -19.67
N HIS A 350 -14.09 -10.42 -18.41
CA HIS A 350 -14.82 -9.87 -17.29
C HIS A 350 -14.99 -8.35 -17.49
N ALA A 351 -13.90 -7.59 -17.68
CA ALA A 351 -13.94 -6.15 -17.93
C ALA A 351 -14.86 -5.76 -19.09
N ALA A 352 -14.82 -6.50 -20.21
CA ALA A 352 -15.66 -6.25 -21.37
C ALA A 352 -17.16 -6.52 -21.12
N TRP A 353 -17.49 -7.48 -20.25
CA TRP A 353 -18.87 -7.73 -19.84
C TRP A 353 -19.39 -6.62 -18.91
N PHE A 354 -18.56 -6.13 -17.99
CA PHE A 354 -18.90 -5.01 -17.09
C PHE A 354 -19.07 -3.68 -17.82
N ASP A 355 -18.32 -3.46 -18.91
CA ASP A 355 -18.47 -2.26 -19.73
C ASP A 355 -19.84 -2.20 -20.46
N ARG A 356 -20.55 -3.33 -20.60
CA ARG A 356 -21.82 -3.40 -21.34
C ARG A 356 -23.09 -3.27 -20.47
N ASN A 357 -22.99 -3.47 -19.15
CA ASN A 357 -24.15 -3.42 -18.25
C ASN A 357 -23.98 -2.36 -17.15
N PRO A 358 -24.63 -1.18 -17.24
CA PRO A 358 -24.47 -0.11 -16.25
C PRO A 358 -25.00 -0.49 -14.86
N LEU A 359 -25.94 -1.45 -14.78
CA LEU A 359 -26.42 -1.99 -13.49
C LEU A 359 -25.40 -2.93 -12.82
N CYS A 360 -24.50 -3.54 -13.60
CA CYS A 360 -23.37 -4.28 -13.05
C CYS A 360 -22.33 -3.34 -12.41
N TRP A 361 -22.44 -2.01 -12.54
CA TRP A 361 -21.62 -1.06 -11.78
C TRP A 361 -22.05 -0.93 -10.32
N LEU A 362 -23.26 -1.37 -9.99
CA LEU A 362 -23.73 -1.57 -8.61
C LEU A 362 -23.38 -2.97 -8.09
N TRP A 363 -22.42 -3.66 -8.72
CA TRP A 363 -22.07 -5.03 -8.35
C TRP A 363 -21.88 -5.12 -6.84
N ILE A 364 -22.62 -6.05 -6.24
CA ILE A 364 -22.51 -6.34 -4.82
C ILE A 364 -21.10 -6.92 -4.64
N PRO A 365 -20.20 -6.21 -3.94
CA PRO A 365 -18.87 -6.74 -3.65
C PRO A 365 -19.01 -8.15 -3.07
N THR A 366 -18.07 -9.03 -3.39
CA THR A 366 -18.05 -10.35 -2.76
C THR A 366 -18.00 -10.19 -1.24
N LEU A 367 -18.49 -11.17 -0.46
CA LEU A 367 -18.41 -11.10 1.01
C LEU A 367 -16.99 -10.76 1.48
N ARG A 368 -16.00 -11.32 0.80
CA ARG A 368 -14.57 -11.06 0.99
C ARG A 368 -14.19 -9.59 0.79
N ASP A 369 -14.70 -8.97 -0.27
CA ASP A 369 -14.44 -7.55 -0.54
C ASP A 369 -15.08 -6.67 0.55
N TRP A 370 -16.29 -7.02 1.01
CA TRP A 370 -16.92 -6.34 2.14
C TRP A 370 -16.13 -6.48 3.43
N VAL A 371 -15.54 -7.65 3.71
CA VAL A 371 -14.68 -7.84 4.88
C VAL A 371 -13.44 -6.95 4.79
N ALA A 372 -12.79 -6.88 3.63
CA ALA A 372 -11.64 -5.99 3.43
C ALA A 372 -12.01 -4.50 3.61
N VAL A 373 -13.13 -4.06 3.01
CA VAL A 373 -13.65 -2.70 3.16
C VAL A 373 -13.99 -2.40 4.62
N ALA A 374 -14.66 -3.32 5.32
CA ALA A 374 -15.04 -3.16 6.72
C ALA A 374 -13.84 -3.06 7.66
N LEU A 375 -12.84 -3.94 7.49
CA LEU A 375 -11.61 -3.90 8.27
C LEU A 375 -10.82 -2.62 7.98
N GLY A 376 -10.69 -2.23 6.71
CA GLY A 376 -10.04 -0.98 6.32
C GLY A 376 -10.77 0.25 6.89
N ALA A 377 -12.10 0.27 6.86
CA ALA A 377 -12.92 1.32 7.46
C ALA A 377 -12.78 1.40 8.98
N ALA A 378 -12.72 0.25 9.67
CA ALA A 378 -12.49 0.20 11.11
C ALA A 378 -11.09 0.72 11.49
N ILE A 379 -10.05 0.31 10.77
CA ILE A 379 -8.67 0.82 10.98
C ILE A 379 -8.61 2.33 10.72
N TYR A 380 -9.26 2.81 9.65
CA TYR A 380 -9.38 4.24 9.35
C TYR A 380 -10.09 5.01 10.46
N ALA A 381 -11.22 4.50 10.95
CA ALA A 381 -11.97 5.10 12.04
C ALA A 381 -11.18 5.15 13.34
N VAL A 382 -10.50 4.05 13.69
CA VAL A 382 -9.59 4.01 14.84
C VAL A 382 -8.48 5.06 14.66
N ALA A 383 -7.88 5.16 13.48
CA ALA A 383 -6.78 6.07 13.27
C ALA A 383 -7.14 7.56 13.32
N LEU A 384 -8.39 7.90 12.97
CA LEU A 384 -8.84 9.29 12.95
C LEU A 384 -9.73 9.67 14.13
N THR A 385 -10.09 8.75 15.02
CA THR A 385 -10.88 9.09 16.21
C THR A 385 -9.97 9.39 17.39
N ASP A 386 -10.24 10.47 18.12
CA ASP A 386 -9.55 10.74 19.37
C ASP A 386 -9.95 9.71 20.44
N HIS A 387 -9.05 8.82 20.84
CA HIS A 387 -9.36 7.82 21.87
C HIS A 387 -9.41 8.38 23.29
N THR A 388 -8.87 9.58 23.55
CA THR A 388 -8.78 10.13 24.91
C THR A 388 -10.11 10.69 25.42
N LYS A 389 -11.08 10.90 24.53
CA LYS A 389 -12.39 11.47 24.86
C LYS A 389 -13.56 10.52 24.58
N TRP A 390 -13.34 9.21 24.69
CA TRP A 390 -14.33 8.18 24.34
C TRP A 390 -15.70 8.31 25.08
N GLY A 391 -15.80 9.15 26.13
CA GLY A 391 -17.05 9.47 26.84
C GLY A 391 -17.71 10.82 26.50
N GLU A 392 -17.11 11.68 25.67
CA GLU A 392 -17.60 13.05 25.37
C GLU A 392 -18.26 13.17 23.98
N GLY A 393 -18.98 12.14 23.52
CA GLY A 393 -19.61 12.12 22.19
C GLY A 393 -18.78 11.43 21.09
N ASN A 394 -17.60 10.92 21.42
CA ASN A 394 -16.70 10.28 20.45
C ASN A 394 -17.22 8.97 19.83
N ALA A 395 -18.20 8.30 20.45
CA ALA A 395 -18.83 7.14 19.83
C ALA A 395 -19.58 7.52 18.54
N GLU A 396 -20.20 8.70 18.52
CA GLU A 396 -20.90 9.23 17.35
C GLU A 396 -19.88 9.60 16.28
N THR A 397 -18.83 10.34 16.67
CA THR A 397 -17.67 10.68 15.84
C THR A 397 -17.06 9.44 15.18
N PHE A 398 -16.81 8.38 15.96
CA PHE A 398 -16.33 7.11 15.45
C PHE A 398 -17.30 6.51 14.42
N GLY A 399 -18.60 6.58 14.70
CA GLY A 399 -19.69 6.22 13.78
C GLY A 399 -19.65 6.97 12.45
N TYR A 400 -19.41 8.29 12.46
CA TYR A 400 -19.25 9.07 11.22
C TYR A 400 -18.02 8.62 10.44
N ILE A 401 -16.88 8.48 11.11
CA ILE A 401 -15.63 8.15 10.42
C ILE A 401 -15.69 6.72 9.87
N ILE A 402 -16.29 5.76 10.57
CA ILE A 402 -16.42 4.40 10.05
C ILE A 402 -17.33 4.39 8.81
N CYS A 403 -18.45 5.12 8.83
CA CYS A 403 -19.34 5.27 7.66
C CYS A 403 -18.63 5.93 6.47
N LEU A 404 -17.86 6.99 6.72
CA LEU A 404 -17.02 7.63 5.72
C LEU A 404 -15.98 6.64 5.17
N GLY A 405 -15.33 5.88 6.05
CA GLY A 405 -14.35 4.87 5.68
C GLY A 405 -14.96 3.75 4.84
N PHE A 406 -16.20 3.34 5.12
CA PHE A 406 -16.93 2.37 4.30
C PHE A 406 -17.20 2.92 2.90
N ALA A 407 -17.69 4.15 2.80
CA ALA A 407 -18.01 4.77 1.52
C ALA A 407 -16.76 4.96 0.65
N CYS A 408 -15.69 5.51 1.23
CA CYS A 408 -14.39 5.65 0.59
C CYS A 408 -13.81 4.29 0.16
N GLY A 409 -13.82 3.30 1.07
CA GLY A 409 -13.35 1.94 0.77
C GLY A 409 -14.12 1.25 -0.34
N TYR A 410 -15.44 1.47 -0.39
CA TYR A 410 -16.31 0.98 -1.45
C TYR A 410 -16.02 1.69 -2.78
N THR A 411 -15.91 3.02 -2.79
CA THR A 411 -15.55 3.79 -3.99
C THR A 411 -14.20 3.38 -4.55
N TRP A 412 -13.19 3.22 -3.68
CA TRP A 412 -11.89 2.70 -4.08
C TRP A 412 -12.02 1.30 -4.68
N ARG A 413 -12.76 0.39 -4.05
CA ARG A 413 -12.94 -0.98 -4.56
C ARG A 413 -13.59 -1.01 -5.95
N LEU A 414 -14.53 -0.11 -6.24
CA LEU A 414 -15.19 -0.04 -7.54
C LEU A 414 -14.34 0.58 -8.65
N THR A 415 -13.41 1.47 -8.28
CA THR A 415 -12.63 2.26 -9.24
C THR A 415 -11.17 1.81 -9.34
N SER A 416 -10.66 1.12 -8.32
CA SER A 416 -9.24 0.88 -8.04
C SER A 416 -8.41 2.19 -8.06
N LYS A 417 -9.04 3.33 -7.72
CA LYS A 417 -8.42 4.66 -7.78
C LYS A 417 -8.51 5.36 -6.44
N VAL A 418 -7.36 5.72 -5.89
CA VAL A 418 -7.28 6.48 -4.63
C VAL A 418 -7.85 7.89 -4.81
N THR A 419 -7.68 8.50 -5.98
CA THR A 419 -8.24 9.82 -6.32
C THR A 419 -9.75 9.86 -6.22
N ALA A 420 -10.44 8.83 -6.72
CA ALA A 420 -11.89 8.72 -6.64
C ALA A 420 -12.36 8.67 -5.17
N SER A 421 -11.69 7.87 -4.33
CA SER A 421 -11.94 7.81 -2.89
C SER A 421 -11.66 9.14 -2.19
N ALA A 422 -10.57 9.82 -2.57
CA ALA A 422 -10.15 11.10 -2.00
C ALA A 422 -11.13 12.22 -2.33
N ILE A 423 -11.74 12.21 -3.52
CA ILE A 423 -12.82 13.14 -3.88
C ILE A 423 -14.02 12.93 -2.95
N VAL A 424 -14.46 11.69 -2.74
CA VAL A 424 -15.56 11.38 -1.81
C VAL A 424 -15.23 11.88 -0.40
N ASN A 425 -14.03 11.54 0.11
CA ASN A 425 -13.58 11.94 1.44
C ASN A 425 -13.58 13.48 1.58
N SER A 426 -12.99 14.18 0.61
CA SER A 426 -12.90 15.65 0.60
C SER A 426 -14.25 16.32 0.56
N LEU A 427 -15.20 15.81 -0.24
CA LEU A 427 -16.54 16.35 -0.31
C LEU A 427 -17.24 16.23 1.05
N ILE A 428 -17.13 15.09 1.72
CA ILE A 428 -17.75 14.86 3.03
C ILE A 428 -17.11 15.71 4.11
N LEU A 429 -15.78 15.77 4.17
CA LEU A 429 -15.08 16.64 5.13
C LEU A 429 -15.40 18.12 4.89
N PHE A 430 -15.40 18.55 3.62
CA PHE A 430 -15.71 19.93 3.25
C PHE A 430 -17.14 20.31 3.66
N ILE A 431 -18.13 19.49 3.30
CA ILE A 431 -19.55 19.75 3.61
C ILE A 431 -19.79 19.67 5.12
N GLY A 432 -19.29 18.63 5.79
CA GLY A 432 -19.45 18.44 7.23
C GLY A 432 -18.91 19.61 8.03
N LEU A 433 -17.66 20.01 7.77
CA LEU A 433 -16.98 21.06 8.54
C LEU A 433 -17.41 22.48 8.19
N ASN A 434 -17.71 22.76 6.90
CA ASN A 434 -17.90 24.15 6.46
C ASN A 434 -19.37 24.49 6.17
N VAL A 435 -20.18 23.50 5.78
CA VAL A 435 -21.59 23.74 5.40
C VAL A 435 -22.52 23.34 6.52
N LEU A 436 -22.33 22.17 7.12
CA LEU A 436 -23.20 21.67 8.19
C LEU A 436 -22.74 22.07 9.60
N ASN A 437 -21.57 22.71 9.69
CA ASN A 437 -20.90 23.10 10.95
C ASN A 437 -20.86 21.95 11.96
N VAL A 438 -20.78 20.71 11.47
CA VAL A 438 -20.64 19.55 12.34
C VAL A 438 -19.28 19.67 12.97
N ASP A 439 -19.23 19.58 14.30
CA ASP A 439 -17.97 19.56 15.04
C ASP A 439 -17.24 18.22 14.85
N ILE A 440 -16.92 17.88 13.60
CA ILE A 440 -15.99 16.83 13.21
C ILE A 440 -14.58 17.20 13.71
N SER A 441 -14.36 18.41 14.25
CA SER A 441 -13.10 18.78 14.90
C SER A 441 -12.82 17.98 16.17
N LEU A 442 -13.84 17.31 16.76
CA LEU A 442 -13.64 16.26 17.78
C LEU A 442 -12.94 15.01 17.24
N SER A 443 -13.12 14.66 15.96
CA SER A 443 -12.32 13.63 15.26
C SER A 443 -11.03 14.18 14.67
N LEU A 444 -11.08 15.35 14.04
CA LEU A 444 -9.89 15.97 13.49
C LEU A 444 -9.11 16.69 14.59
N ARG A 445 -8.56 15.90 15.52
CA ARG A 445 -7.58 16.26 16.56
C ARG A 445 -6.47 17.19 16.03
N TRP A 446 -6.27 17.15 14.72
CA TRP A 446 -5.38 17.94 13.87
C TRP A 446 -5.55 19.46 13.91
N ASN A 447 -6.60 20.03 14.54
CA ASN A 447 -6.83 21.48 14.49
C ASN A 447 -6.90 22.21 15.84
N LYS A 448 -6.94 21.49 16.98
CA LYS A 448 -6.84 22.10 18.32
C LYS A 448 -5.43 21.89 18.86
N SER A 449 -4.51 22.81 18.55
CA SER A 449 -3.33 22.99 19.40
C SER A 449 -3.84 23.19 20.82
N CYS A 450 -3.33 22.41 21.77
CA CYS A 450 -3.46 22.69 23.19
C CYS A 450 -2.73 24.01 23.48
N SER A 451 -3.36 25.15 23.20
CA SER A 451 -2.86 26.46 23.62
C SER A 451 -2.97 26.67 25.14
N SER A 452 -3.50 25.68 25.87
CA SER A 452 -3.69 25.69 27.33
C SER A 452 -2.91 24.61 28.08
N CYS A 453 -1.99 23.86 27.44
CA CYS A 453 -1.17 22.84 28.11
C CYS A 453 0.32 23.21 28.18
N VAL A 454 0.63 24.48 28.41
CA VAL A 454 1.94 24.89 28.93
C VAL A 454 1.69 25.40 30.36
N PRO A 455 2.23 24.74 31.41
CA PRO A 455 2.19 25.28 32.77
C PRO A 455 3.04 26.54 32.93
#